data_AF-A0A4U8YVJ0-F1
#
_entry.id   AF-A0A4U8YVJ0-F1
#
_cell.length_a   1.000
_cell.length_b   1.000
_cell.length_c   1.000
_cell.angle_alpha   90.00
_cell.angle_beta   90.00
_cell.angle_gamma   90.00
#
_symmetry.space_group_name_H-M   'P 1'
#
loop_
_entity.id
_entity.type
_entity.pdbx_description
1 polymer ?
#
loop_
_entity_poly.entity_id
_entity_poly.type
_entity_poly.pdbx_seq_one_letter_code
_entity_poly.pdbx_strand_id
1 'polypeptide(L)'
;MRHHHDPAWHGIHDPLQVLKIRIEARGIILAPPFSSTPQGFAMSFFSTSRLPAATGVGFKPEHFAAITAERQPIGFFEVHAENYMGDGGVPHAQLRFLRDHYALSLHGVGLSIGSTEPLDREHLRRLRLLCDRYQPESFSEHLAWSSHGGAFFNDLLPLPYTEATLAAVITHVDETQCALGRQILIENPATYVRFAESTILETTFLAELARATGCGLLLDLNNVFVSARNHGSGANAYLNDFPLHLVREIHLAGFFETVDDASAPLLIDSHGSPVANEVRMLFDMTIERAGPLPTLIEWDNDVPPFEVLLGEALAAQARLDLFSRDIATRPAA
;
A
#
# COMPACT_ATOMS: atom_id res chain seq x y z
N MET A 1 29.56 -14.85 -10.10
CA MET A 1 28.11 -15.06 -10.19
C MET A 1 27.64 -15.53 -8.82
N ARG A 2 27.17 -14.61 -7.97
CA ARG A 2 26.41 -14.97 -6.77
C ARG A 2 24.97 -14.62 -7.11
N HIS A 3 24.10 -15.61 -7.20
CA HIS A 3 22.66 -15.42 -7.31
C HIS A 3 22.20 -14.89 -5.95
N HIS A 4 21.81 -13.61 -5.88
CA HIS A 4 20.98 -13.13 -4.78
C HIS A 4 19.57 -13.68 -5.04
N HIS A 5 19.24 -14.77 -4.34
CA HIS A 5 17.85 -15.18 -4.17
C HIS A 5 17.25 -14.24 -3.13
N ASP A 6 16.37 -13.35 -3.55
CA ASP A 6 15.44 -12.71 -2.61
C ASP A 6 14.55 -13.82 -2.05
N PRO A 7 14.45 -14.00 -0.72
CA PRO A 7 13.49 -14.91 -0.14
C PRO A 7 12.08 -14.47 -0.55
N ALA A 8 11.21 -15.41 -0.88
CA ALA A 8 9.80 -15.11 -1.11
C ALA A 8 9.24 -14.37 0.11
N TRP A 9 8.57 -13.24 -0.12
CA TRP A 9 7.91 -12.44 0.90
C TRP A 9 6.72 -13.24 1.41
N HIS A 10 6.95 -13.93 2.51
CA HIS A 10 5.93 -14.45 3.41
C HIS A 10 5.87 -13.40 4.51
N GLY A 11 4.70 -12.86 4.86
CA GLY A 11 4.59 -11.96 6.02
C GLY A 11 5.37 -12.57 7.20
N ILE A 12 6.35 -11.84 7.73
CA ILE A 12 7.25 -12.40 8.76
C ILE A 12 6.74 -12.01 10.14
N HIS A 13 6.36 -13.04 10.88
CA HIS A 13 6.15 -13.06 12.32
C HIS A 13 7.47 -12.85 13.09
N ASP A 14 7.61 -11.69 13.75
CA ASP A 14 8.08 -11.61 15.14
C ASP A 14 7.59 -10.29 15.78
N PRO A 15 6.53 -10.32 16.62
CA PRO A 15 6.06 -9.13 17.34
C PRO A 15 7.14 -8.46 18.22
N LEU A 16 8.30 -9.11 18.44
CA LEU A 16 9.44 -8.56 19.17
C LEU A 16 10.37 -7.69 18.32
N GLN A 17 10.28 -7.69 16.98
CA GLN A 17 11.08 -6.77 16.15
C GLN A 17 10.54 -5.34 16.15
N VAL A 18 9.21 -5.18 16.14
CA VAL A 18 8.55 -3.86 16.28
C VAL A 18 8.95 -3.16 17.59
N LEU A 19 9.19 -3.94 18.65
CA LEU A 19 9.57 -3.43 19.97
C LEU A 19 10.98 -2.80 20.01
N LYS A 20 11.85 -3.05 19.03
CA LYS A 20 13.21 -2.45 18.99
C LYS A 20 13.26 -1.04 18.40
N ILE A 21 12.16 -0.54 17.83
CA ILE A 21 12.12 0.78 17.17
C ILE A 21 12.27 1.95 18.16
N ARG A 22 12.26 1.72 19.49
CA ARG A 22 12.40 2.77 20.50
C ARG A 22 13.82 3.06 21.02
N ILE A 23 14.86 2.39 20.51
CA ILE A 23 16.25 2.61 20.97
C ILE A 23 17.23 2.66 19.80
N GLU A 24 17.05 3.56 18.83
CA GLU A 24 18.15 3.96 17.93
C GLU A 24 17.96 5.36 17.27
N ALA A 25 16.82 6.03 17.48
CA ALA A 25 16.57 7.40 16.98
C ALA A 25 17.36 8.52 17.70
N ARG A 26 18.51 8.21 18.32
CA ARG A 26 19.45 9.21 18.86
C ARG A 26 20.83 8.94 18.27
N GLY A 27 21.10 9.49 17.08
CA GLY A 27 22.46 9.47 16.54
C GLY A 27 22.66 9.68 15.05
N ILE A 28 21.64 10.04 14.26
CA ILE A 28 21.85 10.28 12.82
C ILE A 28 22.29 11.74 12.62
N ILE A 29 23.59 11.95 12.42
CA ILE A 29 24.16 13.21 11.94
C ILE A 29 24.00 13.23 10.42
N LEU A 30 23.08 14.07 9.91
CA LEU A 30 22.90 14.30 8.48
C LEU A 30 24.01 15.20 7.91
N ALA A 31 24.57 14.79 6.77
CA ALA A 31 25.49 15.60 5.96
C ALA A 31 24.75 16.78 5.28
N PRO A 32 25.43 17.89 4.93
CA PRO A 32 24.77 19.10 4.45
C PRO A 32 24.15 18.94 3.05
N PRO A 33 23.14 19.77 2.70
CA PRO A 33 22.35 19.59 1.49
C PRO A 33 23.16 19.91 0.22
N PHE A 34 23.07 19.02 -0.77
CA PHE A 34 23.49 19.31 -2.14
C PHE A 34 22.50 20.28 -2.79
N SER A 35 23.02 21.39 -3.31
CA SER A 35 22.25 22.32 -4.12
C SER A 35 22.20 21.83 -5.56
N SER A 36 21.07 21.25 -5.97
CA SER A 36 20.70 21.16 -7.38
C SER A 36 19.29 21.70 -7.57
N THR A 37 19.19 22.74 -8.39
CA THR A 37 17.92 23.31 -8.86
C THR A 37 17.08 22.22 -9.54
N PRO A 38 15.78 22.08 -9.22
CA PRO A 38 14.93 21.14 -9.92
C PRO A 38 14.76 21.61 -11.36
N GLN A 39 15.21 20.78 -12.31
CA GLN A 39 14.82 20.91 -13.72
C GLN A 39 13.31 20.64 -13.79
N GLY A 40 12.59 21.47 -14.54
CA GLY A 40 11.13 21.39 -14.62
C GLY A 40 10.68 20.00 -15.04
N PHE A 41 9.97 19.31 -14.15
CA PHE A 41 9.33 18.03 -14.43
C PHE A 41 8.25 18.25 -15.50
N ALA A 42 8.40 17.60 -16.65
CA ALA A 42 7.32 17.52 -17.62
C ALA A 42 6.24 16.59 -17.05
N MET A 43 5.01 17.08 -16.91
CA MET A 43 3.88 16.24 -16.50
C MET A 43 3.65 15.16 -17.56
N SER A 44 4.13 13.95 -17.28
CA SER A 44 3.84 12.76 -18.06
C SER A 44 2.42 12.29 -17.73
N PHE A 45 1.51 12.38 -18.69
CA PHE A 45 0.14 11.88 -18.54
C PHE A 45 0.12 10.38 -18.76
N PHE A 46 0.24 9.62 -17.68
CA PHE A 46 0.05 8.18 -17.71
C PHE A 46 -1.43 7.80 -17.62
N SER A 47 -1.78 6.62 -18.15
CA SER A 47 -3.11 6.05 -17.92
C SER A 47 -3.31 5.82 -16.43
N THR A 48 -4.46 6.23 -15.91
CA THR A 48 -4.85 5.97 -14.52
C THR A 48 -5.10 4.48 -14.28
N SER A 49 -5.12 4.07 -13.02
CA SER A 49 -5.58 2.73 -12.62
C SER A 49 -6.96 2.43 -13.24
N ARG A 50 -7.16 1.16 -13.63
CA ARG A 50 -8.38 0.66 -14.28
C ARG A 50 -9.02 -0.49 -13.51
N LEU A 51 -8.70 -0.62 -12.24
CA LEU A 51 -9.33 -1.66 -11.41
C LEU A 51 -10.85 -1.46 -11.39
N PRO A 52 -11.63 -2.55 -11.40
CA PRO A 52 -13.07 -2.46 -11.26
C PRO A 52 -13.43 -1.92 -9.87
N ALA A 53 -14.47 -1.09 -9.78
CA ALA A 53 -15.07 -0.65 -8.51
C ALA A 53 -15.85 -1.81 -7.84
N ALA A 54 -15.10 -2.85 -7.50
CA ALA A 54 -15.54 -4.10 -6.90
C ALA A 54 -14.48 -4.53 -5.90
N THR A 55 -14.79 -5.54 -5.09
CA THR A 55 -13.83 -6.07 -4.12
C THR A 55 -12.83 -7.03 -4.75
N GLY A 56 -11.60 -6.99 -4.26
CA GLY A 56 -10.55 -7.96 -4.53
C GLY A 56 -10.03 -8.58 -3.24
N VAL A 57 -9.13 -9.55 -3.40
CA VAL A 57 -8.41 -10.17 -2.27
C VAL A 57 -6.93 -10.33 -2.59
N GLY A 58 -6.08 -10.26 -1.57
CA GLY A 58 -4.67 -10.62 -1.70
C GLY A 58 -4.53 -12.11 -2.06
N PHE A 59 -3.79 -12.43 -3.12
CA PHE A 59 -3.59 -13.82 -3.53
C PHE A 59 -2.55 -14.52 -2.64
N LYS A 60 -2.94 -15.65 -2.07
CA LYS A 60 -2.03 -16.59 -1.40
C LYS A 60 -1.97 -17.91 -2.18
N PRO A 61 -0.78 -18.47 -2.48
CA PRO A 61 -0.65 -19.70 -3.26
C PRO A 61 -1.44 -20.90 -2.72
N GLU A 62 -1.63 -20.98 -1.40
CA GLU A 62 -2.43 -22.01 -0.73
C GLU A 62 -3.91 -21.98 -1.10
N HIS A 63 -4.45 -20.82 -1.51
CA HIS A 63 -5.83 -20.68 -1.96
C HIS A 63 -6.05 -21.08 -3.42
N PHE A 64 -4.99 -21.33 -4.19
CA PHE A 64 -5.08 -21.53 -5.64
C PHE A 64 -6.02 -22.68 -6.05
N ALA A 65 -6.03 -23.78 -5.30
CA ALA A 65 -6.92 -24.91 -5.58
C ALA A 65 -8.40 -24.52 -5.42
N ALA A 66 -8.74 -23.73 -4.41
CA ALA A 66 -10.10 -23.24 -4.20
C ALA A 66 -10.48 -22.21 -5.27
N ILE A 67 -9.58 -21.27 -5.57
CA ILE A 67 -9.79 -20.21 -6.59
C ILE A 67 -10.02 -20.79 -7.99
N THR A 68 -9.38 -21.91 -8.33
CA THR A 68 -9.47 -22.52 -9.67
C THR A 68 -10.60 -23.54 -9.81
N ALA A 69 -11.22 -23.97 -8.70
CA ALA A 69 -12.34 -24.90 -8.72
C ALA A 69 -13.60 -24.29 -9.38
N GLU A 70 -13.81 -22.99 -9.19
CA GLU A 70 -14.89 -22.22 -9.82
C GLU A 70 -14.54 -20.73 -9.93
N ARG A 71 -15.32 -19.98 -10.71
CA ARG A 71 -15.12 -18.53 -10.83
C ARG A 71 -15.59 -17.82 -9.57
N GLN A 72 -14.69 -17.06 -8.96
CA GLN A 72 -14.93 -16.33 -7.72
C GLN A 72 -15.65 -15.00 -7.98
N PRO A 73 -16.58 -14.59 -7.10
CA PRO A 73 -17.38 -13.37 -7.25
C PRO A 73 -16.61 -12.11 -6.80
N ILE A 74 -15.38 -11.94 -7.27
CA ILE A 74 -14.50 -10.80 -6.97
C ILE A 74 -13.99 -10.16 -8.27
N GLY A 75 -13.66 -8.87 -8.20
CA GLY A 75 -13.25 -8.08 -9.36
C GLY A 75 -11.78 -8.26 -9.74
N PHE A 76 -10.91 -8.43 -8.75
CA PHE A 76 -9.47 -8.48 -8.96
C PHE A 76 -8.74 -9.27 -7.88
N PHE A 77 -7.48 -9.63 -8.17
CA PHE A 77 -6.53 -10.11 -7.19
C PHE A 77 -5.38 -9.12 -7.09
N GLU A 78 -4.87 -8.93 -5.88
CA GLU A 78 -3.58 -8.26 -5.66
C GLU A 78 -2.49 -9.28 -5.35
N VAL A 79 -1.28 -9.02 -5.85
CA VAL A 79 -0.09 -9.79 -5.49
C VAL A 79 1.08 -8.86 -5.16
N HIS A 80 1.94 -9.29 -4.23
CA HIS A 80 3.20 -8.59 -3.98
C HIS A 80 4.19 -8.81 -5.12
N ALA A 81 4.71 -7.74 -5.70
CA ALA A 81 5.53 -7.77 -6.90
C ALA A 81 6.81 -8.61 -6.72
N GLU A 82 7.44 -8.51 -5.54
CA GLU A 82 8.68 -9.16 -5.17
C GLU A 82 8.58 -10.70 -5.23
N ASN A 83 7.38 -11.25 -4.97
CA ASN A 83 7.12 -12.68 -5.08
C ASN A 83 7.16 -13.22 -6.52
N TYR A 84 7.18 -12.34 -7.52
CA TYR A 84 7.15 -12.68 -8.93
C TYR A 84 8.31 -12.07 -9.73
N MET A 85 9.38 -11.64 -9.06
CA MET A 85 10.59 -11.14 -9.71
C MET A 85 11.55 -12.24 -10.23
N GLY A 86 11.21 -13.51 -10.01
CA GLY A 86 11.93 -14.66 -10.56
C GLY A 86 11.62 -14.91 -12.04
N ASP A 87 12.33 -15.86 -12.66
CA ASP A 87 12.21 -16.11 -14.10
C ASP A 87 10.96 -16.93 -14.50
N GLY A 88 10.30 -17.62 -13.55
CA GLY A 88 9.17 -18.51 -13.88
C GLY A 88 8.75 -19.47 -12.76
N GLY A 89 8.25 -20.64 -13.16
CA GLY A 89 7.80 -21.69 -12.25
C GLY A 89 6.34 -21.58 -11.83
N VAL A 90 6.00 -22.29 -10.75
CA VAL A 90 4.62 -22.38 -10.22
C VAL A 90 4.02 -21.00 -9.91
N PRO A 91 4.72 -20.04 -9.26
CA PRO A 91 4.15 -18.71 -9.02
C PRO A 91 3.69 -18.04 -10.32
N HIS A 92 4.52 -18.06 -11.36
CA HIS A 92 4.17 -17.44 -12.63
C HIS A 92 3.06 -18.19 -13.39
N ALA A 93 2.94 -19.51 -13.22
CA ALA A 93 1.85 -20.28 -13.80
C ALA A 93 0.51 -19.91 -13.12
N GLN A 94 0.51 -19.78 -11.80
CA GLN A 94 -0.66 -19.35 -11.03
C GLN A 94 -1.05 -17.90 -11.37
N LEU A 95 -0.09 -16.97 -11.37
CA LEU A 95 -0.36 -15.56 -11.70
C LEU A 95 -0.87 -15.39 -13.13
N ARG A 96 -0.39 -16.21 -14.08
CA ARG A 96 -0.94 -16.23 -15.45
C ARG A 96 -2.40 -16.65 -15.46
N PHE A 97 -2.75 -17.70 -14.73
CA PHE A 97 -4.15 -18.12 -14.59
C PHE A 97 -5.01 -16.98 -14.02
N LEU A 98 -4.56 -16.30 -12.95
CA LEU A 98 -5.30 -15.18 -12.38
C LEU A 98 -5.48 -14.05 -13.39
N ARG A 99 -4.40 -13.67 -14.09
CA ARG A 99 -4.43 -12.62 -15.12
C ARG A 99 -5.44 -12.88 -16.23
N ASP A 100 -5.55 -14.14 -16.65
CA ASP A 100 -6.43 -14.56 -17.74
C ASP A 100 -7.93 -14.48 -17.35
N HIS A 101 -8.26 -14.41 -16.05
CA HIS A 101 -9.64 -14.50 -15.55
C HIS A 101 -10.11 -13.28 -14.74
N TYR A 102 -9.18 -12.51 -14.15
CA TYR A 102 -9.44 -11.39 -13.25
C TYR A 102 -8.55 -10.19 -13.60
N ALA A 103 -8.95 -8.99 -13.16
CA ALA A 103 -8.03 -7.87 -13.11
C ALA A 103 -6.93 -8.13 -12.06
N LEU A 104 -5.77 -7.51 -12.24
CA LEU A 104 -4.64 -7.61 -11.34
C LEU A 104 -4.21 -6.24 -10.81
N SER A 105 -4.01 -6.18 -9.50
CA SER A 105 -3.21 -5.18 -8.83
C SER A 105 -1.83 -5.77 -8.52
N LEU A 106 -0.76 -5.03 -8.78
CA LEU A 106 0.57 -5.37 -8.31
C LEU A 106 0.96 -4.38 -7.22
N HIS A 107 1.28 -4.88 -6.04
CA HIS A 107 1.69 -4.05 -4.93
C HIS A 107 3.17 -4.30 -4.63
N GLY A 108 3.99 -3.25 -4.61
CA GLY A 108 5.40 -3.34 -4.26
C GLY A 108 5.61 -3.13 -2.75
N VAL A 109 6.61 -3.81 -2.22
CA VAL A 109 7.06 -3.65 -0.82
C VAL A 109 8.57 -3.40 -0.70
N GLY A 110 9.31 -3.50 -1.80
CA GLY A 110 10.77 -3.52 -1.82
C GLY A 110 11.44 -2.29 -2.45
N LEU A 111 10.69 -1.39 -3.09
CA LEU A 111 11.29 -0.29 -3.85
C LEU A 111 11.83 0.83 -2.94
N SER A 112 11.28 0.97 -1.72
CA SER A 112 11.76 1.92 -0.72
C SER A 112 11.70 3.38 -1.20
N ILE A 113 10.53 3.81 -1.73
CA ILE A 113 10.31 5.15 -2.33
C ILE A 113 10.70 6.30 -1.38
N GLY A 114 10.54 6.11 -0.07
CA GLY A 114 10.90 7.07 0.96
C GLY A 114 12.40 7.20 1.27
N SER A 115 13.26 6.41 0.62
CA SER A 115 14.70 6.42 0.87
C SER A 115 15.33 7.80 0.58
N THR A 116 16.43 8.10 1.25
CA THR A 116 17.31 9.24 0.91
C THR A 116 18.32 8.88 -0.19
N GLU A 117 18.52 7.59 -0.43
CA GLU A 117 19.42 7.07 -1.47
C GLU A 117 18.68 6.88 -2.80
N PRO A 118 19.39 6.91 -3.94
CA PRO A 118 18.80 6.62 -5.24
C PRO A 118 18.12 5.24 -5.29
N LEU A 119 17.05 5.13 -6.07
CA LEU A 119 16.35 3.85 -6.29
C LEU A 119 17.28 2.78 -6.89
N ASP A 120 17.07 1.52 -6.48
CA ASP A 120 17.76 0.39 -7.09
C ASP A 120 17.26 0.17 -8.52
N ARG A 121 18.14 0.48 -9.49
CA ARG A 121 17.86 0.35 -10.92
C ARG A 121 17.59 -1.08 -11.36
N GLU A 122 18.21 -2.07 -10.73
CA GLU A 122 17.95 -3.47 -11.06
C GLU A 122 16.60 -3.92 -10.51
N HIS A 123 16.23 -3.47 -9.31
CA HIS A 123 14.87 -3.65 -8.79
C HIS A 123 13.82 -3.01 -9.70
N LEU A 124 14.00 -1.75 -10.10
CA LEU A 124 13.11 -1.08 -11.06
C LEU A 124 13.00 -1.83 -12.39
N ARG A 125 14.11 -2.39 -12.90
CA ARG A 125 14.11 -3.21 -14.12
C ARG A 125 13.27 -4.48 -13.94
N ARG A 126 13.36 -5.16 -12.79
CA ARG A 126 12.54 -6.34 -12.47
C ARG A 126 11.05 -5.99 -12.37
N LEU A 127 10.70 -4.88 -11.71
CA LEU A 127 9.33 -4.36 -11.67
C LEU A 127 8.79 -4.08 -13.08
N ARG A 128 9.59 -3.41 -13.93
CA ARG A 128 9.21 -3.13 -15.31
C ARG A 128 8.92 -4.42 -16.09
N LEU A 129 9.79 -5.42 -15.98
CA LEU A 129 9.56 -6.71 -16.63
C LEU A 129 8.26 -7.39 -16.16
N LEU A 130 7.96 -7.32 -14.86
CA LEU A 130 6.74 -7.91 -14.30
C LEU A 130 5.49 -7.19 -14.81
N CYS A 131 5.49 -5.85 -14.75
CA CYS A 131 4.43 -5.00 -15.29
C CYS A 131 4.24 -5.23 -16.80
N ASP A 132 5.32 -5.38 -17.56
CA ASP A 132 5.25 -5.67 -19.00
C ASP A 132 4.65 -7.04 -19.30
N ARG A 133 5.00 -8.04 -18.47
CA ARG A 133 4.55 -9.42 -18.64
C ARG A 133 3.07 -9.61 -18.32
N TYR A 134 2.58 -8.98 -17.26
CA TYR A 134 1.21 -9.20 -16.76
C TYR A 134 0.25 -8.06 -17.09
N GLN A 135 0.74 -6.88 -17.47
CA GLN A 135 -0.09 -5.73 -17.81
C GLN A 135 -1.20 -5.49 -16.77
N PRO A 136 -0.83 -5.27 -15.49
CA PRO A 136 -1.82 -5.10 -14.43
C PRO A 136 -2.61 -3.80 -14.62
N GLU A 137 -3.80 -3.77 -14.06
CA GLU A 137 -4.69 -2.62 -14.04
C GLU A 137 -4.24 -1.55 -13.05
N SER A 138 -3.51 -1.93 -11.99
CA SER A 138 -2.92 -1.05 -10.98
C SER A 138 -1.48 -1.46 -10.62
N PHE A 139 -0.66 -0.48 -10.24
CA PHE A 139 0.59 -0.72 -9.52
C PHE A 139 0.66 0.25 -8.35
N SER A 140 0.91 -0.26 -7.14
CA SER A 140 1.00 0.52 -5.92
C SER A 140 2.32 0.26 -5.19
N GLU A 141 2.73 1.20 -4.34
CA GLU A 141 3.90 1.08 -3.47
C GLU A 141 3.69 1.93 -2.20
N HIS A 142 4.37 1.56 -1.13
CA HIS A 142 4.30 2.27 0.14
C HIS A 142 5.09 3.59 0.15
N LEU A 143 4.55 4.61 0.84
CA LEU A 143 5.33 5.78 1.24
C LEU A 143 6.24 5.44 2.43
N ALA A 144 7.27 4.64 2.18
CA ALA A 144 8.20 4.22 3.20
C ALA A 144 9.58 3.91 2.62
N TRP A 145 10.55 3.76 3.51
CA TRP A 145 11.82 3.10 3.22
C TRP A 145 11.84 1.69 3.82
N SER A 146 12.21 0.71 2.99
CA SER A 146 12.39 -0.70 3.37
C SER A 146 13.86 -1.10 3.38
N SER A 147 14.80 -0.18 3.09
CA SER A 147 16.24 -0.44 3.19
C SER A 147 17.04 0.76 3.73
N HIS A 148 18.01 0.48 4.61
CA HIS A 148 19.04 1.45 5.03
C HIS A 148 20.37 0.74 5.28
N GLY A 149 21.48 1.27 4.73
CA GLY A 149 22.83 0.73 4.96
C GLY A 149 23.04 -0.72 4.50
N GLY A 150 22.25 -1.23 3.55
CA GLY A 150 22.30 -2.62 3.08
C GLY A 150 21.50 -3.62 3.91
N ALA A 151 20.76 -3.17 4.93
CA ALA A 151 19.78 -3.97 5.66
C ALA A 151 18.37 -3.68 5.13
N PHE A 152 17.58 -4.72 4.87
CA PHE A 152 16.16 -4.64 4.60
C PHE A 152 15.38 -4.66 5.92
N PHE A 153 14.42 -3.75 6.07
CA PHE A 153 13.51 -3.70 7.20
C PHE A 153 12.13 -4.14 6.73
N ASN A 154 11.57 -5.16 7.41
CA ASN A 154 10.23 -5.67 7.10
C ASN A 154 9.14 -4.72 7.58
N ASP A 155 9.39 -4.00 8.69
CA ASP A 155 8.54 -2.91 9.15
C ASP A 155 8.90 -1.65 8.38
N LEU A 156 7.97 -1.19 7.56
CA LEU A 156 8.06 0.06 6.82
C LEU A 156 8.27 1.20 7.80
N LEU A 157 9.49 1.72 7.84
CA LEU A 157 9.85 2.74 8.82
C LEU A 157 9.22 4.09 8.38
N PRO A 158 8.66 4.87 9.33
CA PRO A 158 8.07 6.15 9.01
C PRO A 158 9.11 7.13 8.45
N LEU A 159 8.64 8.11 7.68
CA LEU A 159 9.47 9.16 7.10
C LEU A 159 9.29 10.48 7.87
N PRO A 160 10.34 11.30 8.02
CA PRO A 160 10.16 12.68 8.45
C PRO A 160 9.47 13.46 7.32
N TYR A 161 8.26 13.97 7.55
CA TYR A 161 7.51 14.73 6.55
C TYR A 161 8.01 16.17 6.49
N THR A 162 9.09 16.36 5.73
CA THR A 162 9.74 17.65 5.47
C THR A 162 9.74 17.97 3.99
N GLU A 163 10.04 19.22 3.63
CA GLU A 163 10.18 19.66 2.25
C GLU A 163 11.32 18.93 1.52
N ALA A 164 12.39 18.57 2.25
CA ALA A 164 13.52 17.81 1.70
C ALA A 164 13.11 16.36 1.37
N THR A 165 12.40 15.69 2.28
CA THR A 165 11.84 14.36 2.04
C THR A 165 10.86 14.39 0.88
N LEU A 166 9.98 15.40 0.82
CA LEU A 166 9.01 15.54 -0.25
C LEU A 166 9.69 15.67 -1.61
N ALA A 167 10.75 16.48 -1.72
CA ALA A 167 11.49 16.63 -2.97
C ALA A 167 12.17 15.32 -3.43
N ALA A 168 12.73 14.55 -2.49
CA ALA A 168 13.31 13.24 -2.79
C ALA A 168 12.24 12.24 -3.27
N VAL A 169 11.13 12.13 -2.55
CA VAL A 169 10.02 11.24 -2.90
C VAL A 169 9.40 11.61 -4.24
N ILE A 170 9.23 12.90 -4.55
CA ILE A 170 8.77 13.36 -5.87
C ILE A 170 9.68 12.82 -6.99
N THR A 171 10.99 12.88 -6.78
CA THR A 171 11.97 12.37 -7.76
C THR A 171 11.84 10.86 -7.94
N HIS A 172 11.70 10.11 -6.84
CA HIS A 172 11.57 8.65 -6.87
C HIS A 172 10.26 8.19 -7.52
N VAL A 173 9.15 8.85 -7.22
CA VAL A 173 7.85 8.56 -7.85
C VAL A 173 7.89 8.85 -9.33
N ASP A 174 8.46 9.99 -9.76
CA ASP A 174 8.60 10.31 -11.18
C ASP A 174 9.50 9.32 -11.93
N GLU A 175 10.65 8.95 -11.36
CA GLU A 175 11.55 7.93 -11.91
C GLU A 175 10.83 6.59 -12.07
N THR A 176 10.07 6.17 -11.05
CA THR A 176 9.31 4.91 -11.06
C THR A 176 8.22 4.92 -12.12
N GLN A 177 7.40 5.98 -12.18
CA GLN A 177 6.36 6.10 -13.21
C GLN A 177 6.95 6.11 -14.62
N CYS A 178 8.06 6.83 -14.83
CA CYS A 178 8.78 6.84 -16.11
C CYS A 178 9.31 5.45 -16.48
N ALA A 179 9.94 4.75 -15.53
CA ALA A 179 10.46 3.41 -15.75
C ALA A 179 9.35 2.40 -16.06
N LEU A 180 8.24 2.45 -15.31
CA LEU A 180 7.11 1.52 -15.47
C LEU A 180 6.14 1.93 -16.59
N GLY A 181 6.23 3.17 -17.09
CA GLY A 181 5.38 3.70 -18.16
C GLY A 181 3.90 3.79 -17.77
N ARG A 182 3.59 4.01 -16.49
CA ARG A 182 2.22 4.03 -15.94
C ARG A 182 2.12 4.90 -14.70
N GLN A 183 0.89 5.32 -14.38
CA GLN A 183 0.61 5.93 -13.09
C GLN A 183 0.81 4.86 -12.01
N ILE A 184 1.50 5.23 -10.93
CA ILE A 184 1.56 4.40 -9.73
C ILE A 184 0.64 4.97 -8.65
N LEU A 185 0.23 4.14 -7.71
CA LEU A 185 -0.47 4.56 -6.49
C LEU A 185 0.51 4.59 -5.33
N ILE A 186 0.46 5.64 -4.51
CA ILE A 186 1.23 5.72 -3.28
C ILE A 186 0.31 5.47 -2.10
N GLU A 187 0.71 4.52 -1.25
CA GLU A 187 -0.01 4.10 -0.07
C GLU A 187 0.43 4.86 1.19
N ASN A 188 -0.53 5.19 2.06
CA ASN A 188 -0.27 5.72 3.39
C ASN A 188 0.20 4.60 4.35
N PRO A 189 1.36 4.72 5.00
CA PRO A 189 1.87 3.69 5.89
C PRO A 189 1.20 3.72 7.27
N ALA A 190 1.20 2.60 7.99
CA ALA A 190 1.05 2.63 9.44
C ALA A 190 2.25 3.32 10.10
N THR A 191 2.01 4.22 11.05
CA THR A 191 3.07 4.92 11.77
C THR A 191 2.96 4.69 13.28
N TYR A 192 4.07 4.26 13.88
CA TYR A 192 4.19 4.01 15.34
C TYR A 192 4.94 5.12 16.08
N VAL A 193 5.72 5.91 15.34
CA VAL A 193 6.49 7.05 15.85
C VAL A 193 6.30 8.26 14.95
N ARG A 194 6.42 9.46 15.52
CA ARG A 194 6.46 10.73 14.78
C ARG A 194 7.83 11.35 14.92
N PHE A 195 8.39 11.80 13.81
CA PHE A 195 9.62 12.59 13.80
C PHE A 195 9.33 14.01 14.26
N ALA A 196 10.16 14.54 15.15
CA ALA A 196 10.04 15.92 15.63
C ALA A 196 10.31 16.93 14.51
N GLU A 197 11.04 16.50 13.50
CA GLU A 197 11.41 17.23 12.30
C GLU A 197 10.26 17.34 11.30
N SER A 198 9.20 16.54 11.42
CA SER A 198 8.05 16.61 10.51
C SER A 198 7.32 17.96 10.64
N THR A 199 7.42 18.77 9.61
CA THR A 199 6.78 20.10 9.49
C THR A 199 5.51 20.06 8.65
N ILE A 200 5.34 19.02 7.83
CA ILE A 200 4.22 18.81 6.93
C ILE A 200 3.32 17.71 7.48
N LEU A 201 2.00 17.90 7.45
CA LEU A 201 1.04 16.84 7.77
C LEU A 201 1.08 15.75 6.69
N GLU A 202 0.95 14.49 7.07
CA GLU A 202 0.98 13.35 6.13
C GLU A 202 -0.02 13.50 4.97
N THR A 203 -1.26 13.90 5.26
CA THR A 203 -2.31 14.15 4.25
C THR A 203 -1.91 15.26 3.27
N THR A 204 -1.25 16.31 3.77
CA THR A 204 -0.70 17.39 2.93
C THR A 204 0.49 16.92 2.12
N PHE A 205 1.36 16.09 2.69
CA PHE A 205 2.52 15.50 2.01
C PHE A 205 2.06 14.64 0.82
N LEU A 206 1.10 13.73 1.03
CA LEU A 206 0.53 12.88 -0.02
C LEU A 206 -0.19 13.70 -1.10
N ALA A 207 -0.95 14.73 -0.70
CA ALA A 207 -1.62 15.62 -1.65
C ALA A 207 -0.63 16.38 -2.54
N GLU A 208 0.44 16.95 -1.96
CA GLU A 208 1.47 17.66 -2.71
C GLU A 208 2.29 16.73 -3.60
N LEU A 209 2.60 15.52 -3.12
CA LEU A 209 3.29 14.48 -3.90
C LEU A 209 2.47 14.12 -5.15
N ALA A 210 1.19 13.81 -4.97
CA ALA A 210 0.30 13.47 -6.08
C ALA A 210 0.10 14.66 -7.03
N ARG A 211 -0.01 15.88 -6.50
CA ARG A 211 -0.09 17.11 -7.32
C ARG A 211 1.17 17.31 -8.17
N ALA A 212 2.35 17.04 -7.63
CA ALA A 212 3.63 17.26 -8.31
C ALA A 212 3.95 16.18 -9.35
N THR A 213 3.55 14.94 -9.11
CA THR A 213 3.95 13.77 -9.92
C THR A 213 2.83 13.19 -10.77
N GLY A 214 1.59 13.55 -10.48
CA GLY A 214 0.41 12.93 -11.07
C GLY A 214 0.15 11.49 -10.62
N CYS A 215 0.81 11.00 -9.56
CA CYS A 215 0.50 9.68 -9.00
C CYS A 215 -0.93 9.63 -8.44
N GLY A 216 -1.51 8.44 -8.37
CA GLY A 216 -2.73 8.22 -7.59
C GLY A 216 -2.40 7.87 -6.15
N LEU A 217 -3.43 7.65 -5.33
CA LEU A 217 -3.26 7.17 -3.96
C LEU A 217 -3.98 5.84 -3.76
N LEU A 218 -3.36 5.00 -2.94
CA LEU A 218 -3.97 3.84 -2.31
C LEU A 218 -4.23 4.22 -0.85
N LEU A 219 -5.47 4.08 -0.39
CA LEU A 219 -5.85 4.43 0.96
C LEU A 219 -6.04 3.15 1.78
N ASP A 220 -5.08 2.85 2.65
CA ASP A 220 -5.26 1.79 3.64
C ASP A 220 -5.92 2.38 4.89
N LEU A 221 -7.16 1.95 5.14
CA LEU A 221 -7.95 2.39 6.28
C LEU A 221 -7.56 1.70 7.59
N ASN A 222 -6.96 0.52 7.52
CA ASN A 222 -6.35 -0.13 8.67
C ASN A 222 -5.13 0.68 9.13
N ASN A 223 -4.25 1.11 8.22
CA ASN A 223 -3.14 2.00 8.52
C ASN A 223 -3.58 3.33 9.14
N VAL A 224 -4.68 3.92 8.65
CA VAL A 224 -5.28 5.13 9.26
C VAL A 224 -5.72 4.85 10.70
N PHE A 225 -6.40 3.74 10.95
CA PHE A 225 -6.91 3.40 12.27
C PHE A 225 -5.78 3.11 13.27
N VAL A 226 -4.82 2.27 12.89
CA VAL A 226 -3.63 1.92 13.68
C VAL A 226 -2.85 3.17 14.06
N SER A 227 -2.51 4.01 13.08
CA SER A 227 -1.78 5.27 13.31
C SER A 227 -2.56 6.21 14.21
N ALA A 228 -3.85 6.41 13.95
CA ALA A 228 -4.67 7.30 14.76
C ALA A 228 -4.73 6.85 16.22
N ARG A 229 -4.91 5.55 16.46
CA ARG A 229 -4.97 4.98 17.80
C ARG A 229 -3.64 5.13 18.54
N ASN A 230 -2.53 4.78 17.89
CA ASN A 230 -1.19 4.80 18.49
C ASN A 230 -0.73 6.23 18.81
N HIS A 231 -1.10 7.22 17.99
CA HIS A 231 -0.75 8.62 18.23
C HIS A 231 -1.77 9.39 19.08
N GLY A 232 -2.87 8.75 19.49
CA GLY A 232 -3.97 9.42 20.20
C GLY A 232 -4.66 10.52 19.38
N SER A 233 -4.66 10.40 18.04
CA SER A 233 -5.36 11.29 17.11
C SER A 233 -6.66 10.68 16.60
N GLY A 234 -7.48 11.45 15.89
CA GLY A 234 -8.76 10.97 15.35
C GLY A 234 -8.66 10.50 13.89
N ALA A 235 -8.99 9.24 13.62
CA ALA A 235 -9.04 8.68 12.26
C ALA A 235 -9.99 9.46 11.34
N ASN A 236 -11.14 9.90 11.86
CA ASN A 236 -12.09 10.71 11.09
C ASN A 236 -11.52 12.07 10.68
N ALA A 237 -10.71 12.70 11.55
CA ALA A 237 -10.07 13.97 11.22
C ALA A 237 -9.04 13.77 10.10
N TYR A 238 -8.24 12.69 10.18
CA TYR A 238 -7.32 12.31 9.11
C TYR A 238 -8.07 12.11 7.77
N LEU A 239 -9.17 11.35 7.76
CA LEU A 239 -9.96 11.13 6.53
C LEU A 239 -10.66 12.39 6.01
N ASN A 240 -10.95 13.38 6.86
CA ASN A 240 -11.49 14.66 6.41
C ASN A 240 -10.47 15.44 5.59
N ASP A 241 -9.20 15.37 5.99
CA ASP A 241 -8.09 16.06 5.34
C ASP A 241 -7.46 15.24 4.19
N PHE A 242 -7.68 13.93 4.16
CA PHE A 242 -7.14 13.05 3.12
C PHE A 242 -7.72 13.40 1.74
N PRO A 243 -6.91 13.48 0.67
CA PRO A 243 -7.37 13.86 -0.67
C PRO A 243 -8.10 12.70 -1.38
N LEU A 244 -9.30 12.33 -0.89
CA LEU A 244 -10.08 11.17 -1.35
C LEU A 244 -10.33 11.14 -2.88
N HIS A 245 -10.41 12.31 -3.53
CA HIS A 245 -10.58 12.41 -4.98
C HIS A 245 -9.38 11.86 -5.79
N LEU A 246 -8.23 11.67 -5.15
CA LEU A 246 -7.03 11.07 -5.73
C LEU A 246 -6.93 9.55 -5.47
N VAL A 247 -7.78 9.01 -4.60
CA VAL A 247 -7.79 7.58 -4.26
C VAL A 247 -8.27 6.77 -5.44
N ARG A 248 -7.56 5.68 -5.74
CA ARG A 248 -7.89 4.73 -6.81
C ARG A 248 -8.03 3.29 -6.31
N GLU A 249 -7.65 3.04 -5.08
CA GLU A 249 -7.70 1.73 -4.44
C GLU A 249 -7.78 1.93 -2.92
N ILE A 250 -8.56 1.09 -2.25
CA ILE A 250 -8.71 1.08 -0.78
C ILE A 250 -8.25 -0.29 -0.28
N HIS A 251 -7.47 -0.32 0.79
CA HIS A 251 -7.16 -1.55 1.50
C HIS A 251 -7.91 -1.61 2.83
N LEU A 252 -8.37 -2.81 3.16
CA LEU A 252 -9.05 -3.16 4.41
C LEU A 252 -8.38 -4.39 5.00
N ALA A 253 -7.99 -4.28 6.26
CA ALA A 253 -7.39 -5.37 7.01
C ALA A 253 -7.79 -5.33 8.49
N GLY A 254 -7.35 -6.34 9.22
CA GLY A 254 -7.34 -6.36 10.68
C GLY A 254 -5.95 -6.05 11.24
N PHE A 255 -5.91 -5.77 12.55
CA PHE A 255 -4.69 -5.46 13.29
C PHE A 255 -4.51 -6.43 14.47
N PHE A 256 -3.35 -6.35 15.13
CA PHE A 256 -3.03 -7.08 16.35
C PHE A 256 -2.93 -6.12 17.54
N GLU A 257 -3.59 -6.44 18.65
CA GLU A 257 -3.53 -5.63 19.87
C GLU A 257 -2.42 -6.11 20.79
N THR A 258 -1.60 -5.19 21.28
CA THR A 258 -0.54 -5.45 22.25
C THR A 258 -0.35 -4.25 23.19
N VAL A 259 0.72 -4.27 23.98
CA VAL A 259 1.17 -3.15 24.80
C VAL A 259 2.62 -2.80 24.52
N ASP A 260 2.99 -1.53 24.66
CA ASP A 260 4.38 -1.08 24.58
C ASP A 260 5.16 -1.36 25.88
N ASP A 261 6.45 -1.00 25.90
CA ASP A 261 7.32 -1.16 27.09
C ASP A 261 6.79 -0.43 28.35
N ALA A 262 5.96 0.59 28.17
CA ALA A 262 5.31 1.33 29.24
C ALA A 262 3.94 0.75 29.62
N SER A 263 3.58 -0.43 29.08
CA SER A 263 2.28 -1.08 29.22
C SER A 263 1.11 -0.25 28.67
N ALA A 264 1.36 0.69 27.75
CA ALA A 264 0.33 1.44 27.07
C ALA A 264 -0.23 0.62 25.88
N PRO A 265 -1.54 0.66 25.60
CA PRO A 265 -2.11 -0.04 24.44
C PRO A 265 -1.44 0.38 23.13
N LEU A 266 -1.11 -0.61 22.31
CA LEU A 266 -0.45 -0.45 21.02
C LEU A 266 -1.15 -1.36 20.01
N LEU A 267 -1.53 -0.82 18.86
CA LEU A 267 -1.97 -1.62 17.73
C LEU A 267 -0.80 -1.87 16.80
N ILE A 268 -0.63 -3.10 16.35
CA ILE A 268 0.33 -3.48 15.31
C ILE A 268 -0.44 -3.78 14.04
N ASP A 269 -0.03 -3.11 12.98
CA ASP A 269 -0.45 -3.47 11.65
C ASP A 269 0.16 -4.83 11.27
N SER A 270 -0.67 -5.87 11.37
CA SER A 270 -0.23 -7.26 11.21
C SER A 270 -0.95 -7.97 10.08
N HIS A 271 -2.04 -7.39 9.55
CA HIS A 271 -2.87 -8.00 8.51
C HIS A 271 -3.18 -9.48 8.78
N GLY A 272 -3.38 -9.82 10.06
CA GLY A 272 -3.47 -11.21 10.54
C GLY A 272 -4.84 -11.61 11.05
N SER A 273 -5.84 -10.74 10.90
CA SER A 273 -7.16 -10.91 11.50
C SER A 273 -8.27 -10.36 10.58
N PRO A 274 -9.55 -10.73 10.82
CA PRO A 274 -10.67 -10.18 10.05
C PRO A 274 -10.70 -8.65 10.11
N VAL A 275 -11.28 -8.02 9.09
CA VAL A 275 -11.44 -6.56 9.07
C VAL A 275 -12.18 -6.07 10.31
N ALA A 276 -11.51 -5.22 11.09
CA ALA A 276 -12.05 -4.71 12.34
C ALA A 276 -13.31 -3.85 12.10
N ASN A 277 -14.23 -3.84 13.06
CA ASN A 277 -15.49 -3.10 12.93
C ASN A 277 -15.26 -1.59 12.77
N GLU A 278 -14.27 -1.06 13.45
CA GLU A 278 -13.85 0.34 13.37
C GLU A 278 -13.33 0.68 11.97
N VAL A 279 -12.55 -0.22 11.36
CA VAL A 279 -12.06 -0.08 9.98
C VAL A 279 -13.24 -0.16 8.99
N ARG A 280 -14.22 -1.04 9.21
CA ARG A 280 -15.47 -1.08 8.41
C ARG A 280 -16.27 0.21 8.51
N MET A 281 -16.33 0.85 9.68
CA MET A 281 -16.97 2.16 9.83
C MET A 281 -16.22 3.25 9.05
N LEU A 282 -14.89 3.24 9.07
CA LEU A 282 -14.08 4.16 8.25
C LEU A 282 -14.31 3.93 6.76
N PHE A 283 -14.46 2.66 6.35
CA PHE A 283 -14.76 2.29 4.98
C PHE A 283 -16.09 2.88 4.52
N ASP A 284 -17.15 2.69 5.29
CA ASP A 284 -18.48 3.25 5.00
C ASP A 284 -18.44 4.77 4.83
N MET A 285 -17.78 5.49 5.76
CA MET A 285 -17.63 6.95 5.66
C MET A 285 -16.82 7.38 4.44
N THR A 286 -15.84 6.57 4.04
CA THR A 286 -14.99 6.83 2.89
C THR A 286 -15.77 6.70 1.59
N ILE A 287 -16.47 5.57 1.39
CA ILE A 287 -17.23 5.31 0.17
C ILE A 287 -18.52 6.15 0.09
N GLU A 288 -19.08 6.60 1.20
CA GLU A 288 -20.18 7.58 1.20
C GLU A 288 -19.75 8.92 0.56
N ARG A 289 -18.49 9.32 0.76
CA ARG A 289 -17.92 10.58 0.26
C ARG A 289 -17.30 10.44 -1.13
N ALA A 290 -16.53 9.36 -1.35
CA ALA A 290 -15.78 9.14 -2.58
C ALA A 290 -16.56 8.39 -3.67
N GLY A 291 -17.64 7.71 -3.28
CA GLY A 291 -18.30 6.71 -4.11
C GLY A 291 -17.60 5.34 -4.06
N PRO A 292 -18.14 4.35 -4.77
CA PRO A 292 -17.55 3.01 -4.81
C PRO A 292 -16.18 3.05 -5.50
N LEU A 293 -15.18 2.48 -4.83
CA LEU A 293 -13.79 2.37 -5.31
C LEU A 293 -13.32 0.91 -5.25
N PRO A 294 -12.33 0.52 -6.06
CA PRO A 294 -11.66 -0.78 -5.91
C PRO A 294 -11.22 -0.97 -4.47
N THR A 295 -11.61 -2.08 -3.85
CA THR A 295 -11.37 -2.32 -2.42
C THR A 295 -10.79 -3.72 -2.23
N LEU A 296 -9.58 -3.80 -1.67
CA LEU A 296 -8.92 -5.06 -1.36
C LEU A 296 -9.18 -5.45 0.09
N ILE A 297 -9.45 -6.74 0.33
CA ILE A 297 -9.23 -7.34 1.65
C ILE A 297 -7.81 -7.88 1.71
N GLU A 298 -7.00 -7.30 2.58
CA GLU A 298 -5.62 -7.72 2.81
C GLU A 298 -5.56 -8.61 4.06
N TRP A 299 -4.95 -9.78 3.91
CA TRP A 299 -4.78 -10.76 4.98
C TRP A 299 -3.54 -11.61 4.71
N ASP A 300 -2.47 -11.26 5.40
CA ASP A 300 -1.09 -11.62 5.07
C ASP A 300 -0.46 -12.58 6.07
N ASN A 301 -0.88 -12.53 7.32
CA ASN A 301 -0.43 -13.41 8.39
C ASN A 301 -1.59 -14.29 8.88
N ASP A 302 -1.28 -15.47 9.43
CA ASP A 302 -2.28 -16.42 9.92
C ASP A 302 -3.43 -16.66 8.91
N VAL A 303 -3.04 -16.82 7.64
CA VAL A 303 -3.94 -16.83 6.48
C VAL A 303 -5.08 -17.84 6.68
N PRO A 304 -6.34 -17.41 6.65
CA PRO A 304 -7.47 -18.30 6.89
C PRO A 304 -7.80 -19.12 5.64
N PRO A 305 -8.69 -20.12 5.74
CA PRO A 305 -9.28 -20.75 4.56
C PRO A 305 -9.87 -19.72 3.61
N PHE A 306 -9.79 -19.99 2.30
CA PHE A 306 -10.23 -19.05 1.27
C PHE A 306 -11.69 -18.62 1.43
N GLU A 307 -12.59 -19.49 1.91
CA GLU A 307 -14.00 -19.11 2.15
C GLU A 307 -14.18 -17.99 3.18
N VAL A 308 -13.27 -17.87 4.15
CA VAL A 308 -13.32 -16.81 5.18
C VAL A 308 -12.88 -15.48 4.57
N LEU A 309 -11.76 -15.49 3.83
CA LEU A 309 -11.27 -14.31 3.11
C LEU A 309 -12.29 -13.82 2.08
N LEU A 310 -12.91 -14.75 1.33
CA LEU A 310 -13.99 -14.44 0.40
C LEU A 310 -15.22 -13.86 1.12
N GLY A 311 -15.55 -14.35 2.33
CA GLY A 311 -16.63 -13.81 3.14
C GLY A 311 -16.45 -12.34 3.49
N GLU A 312 -15.22 -11.93 3.84
CA GLU A 312 -14.86 -10.52 4.09
C GLU A 312 -15.00 -9.67 2.82
N ALA A 313 -14.53 -10.18 1.67
CA ALA A 313 -14.64 -9.48 0.40
C ALA A 313 -16.11 -9.29 -0.01
N LEU A 314 -16.94 -10.32 0.15
CA LEU A 314 -18.37 -10.25 -0.13
C LEU A 314 -19.10 -9.27 0.80
N ALA A 315 -18.69 -9.18 2.07
CA ALA A 315 -19.24 -8.20 3.01
C ALA A 315 -18.91 -6.77 2.58
N ALA A 316 -17.67 -6.50 2.15
CA ALA A 316 -17.28 -5.20 1.61
C ALA A 316 -17.99 -4.89 0.27
N GLN A 317 -18.17 -5.87 -0.61
CA GLN A 317 -18.90 -5.71 -1.87
C GLN A 317 -20.35 -5.28 -1.62
N ALA A 318 -21.02 -5.87 -0.62
CA ALA A 318 -22.37 -5.49 -0.25
C ALA A 318 -22.47 -4.01 0.19
N ARG A 319 -21.42 -3.45 0.80
CA ARG A 319 -21.34 -2.01 1.10
C ARG A 319 -21.17 -1.18 -0.18
N LEU A 320 -20.24 -1.55 -1.06
CA LEU A 320 -20.05 -0.87 -2.35
C LEU A 320 -21.35 -0.83 -3.17
N ASP A 321 -22.10 -1.94 -3.21
CA ASP A 321 -23.37 -2.04 -3.93
C ASP A 321 -24.46 -1.12 -3.34
N LEU A 322 -24.50 -0.97 -2.01
CA LEU A 322 -25.44 -0.09 -1.33
C LEU A 322 -25.20 1.37 -1.73
N PHE A 323 -23.96 1.84 -1.64
CA PHE A 323 -23.61 3.23 -1.95
C PHE A 323 -23.65 3.54 -3.46
N SER A 324 -23.46 2.53 -4.31
CA SER A 324 -23.67 2.68 -5.76
C SER A 324 -25.12 3.02 -6.11
N ARG A 325 -26.10 2.41 -5.40
CA ARG A 325 -27.53 2.64 -5.61
C ARG A 325 -27.99 3.99 -5.06
N ASP A 326 -27.44 4.42 -3.93
CA ASP A 326 -27.76 5.70 -3.32
C ASP A 326 -27.31 6.88 -4.19
N ILE A 327 -26.14 6.78 -4.84
CA ILE A 327 -25.67 7.79 -5.80
C ILE A 327 -26.60 7.85 -7.02
N ALA A 328 -27.03 6.70 -7.55
CA ALA A 328 -27.92 6.64 -8.71
C ALA A 328 -29.33 7.21 -8.45
N THR A 329 -29.75 7.29 -7.18
CA THR A 329 -31.09 7.75 -6.79
C THR A 329 -31.13 9.17 -6.22
N ARG A 330 -29.98 9.83 -6.01
CA ARG A 330 -29.93 11.23 -5.58
C ARG A 330 -30.39 12.16 -6.72
N PRO A 331 -31.40 13.03 -6.51
CA PRO A 331 -31.75 14.04 -7.50
C PRO A 331 -30.55 14.97 -7.73
N ALA A 332 -30.25 15.26 -9.00
CA ALA A 332 -29.19 16.21 -9.35
C ALA A 332 -29.46 17.56 -8.67
N ALA A 333 -28.48 18.02 -7.88
CA ALA A 333 -28.54 19.27 -7.14
C ALA A 333 -28.40 20.48 -8.06
#